data_AF-A0A1F8NDE7-F1
#
_entry.id   AF-A0A1F8NDE7-F1
#
_cell.length_a   1.000
_cell.length_b   1.000
_cell.length_c   1.000
_cell.angle_alpha   90.00
_cell.angle_beta   90.00
_cell.angle_gamma   90.00
#
_symmetry.space_group_name_H-M   'P 1'
#
loop_
_entity.id
_entity.type
_entity.pdbx_description
1 polymer ?
#
loop_
_entity_poly.entity_id
_entity_poly.type
_entity_poly.pdbx_seq_one_letter_code
_entity_poly.pdbx_strand_id
1 'polypeptide(L)'
;MHIGIRFDYTSVTMDRGCPMTEAQDPEHLWSRLLSGEPDRIRGAWKSLGAAEQERVRRHLQTMAEEPGWQPGQRKAARAALDCLQADRDGQAEPDPKRP
;
A
#
# COMPACT_ATOMS: atom_id res chain seq x y z
N MET A 1 -11.05 0.29 20.75
CA MET A 1 -10.25 -0.88 20.35
C MET A 1 -9.12 -0.38 19.46
N HIS A 2 -7.96 -0.09 20.04
CA HIS A 2 -6.76 0.33 19.30
C HIS A 2 -6.09 -0.93 18.75
N ILE A 3 -6.16 -1.12 17.44
CA ILE A 3 -5.43 -2.20 16.76
C ILE A 3 -3.98 -1.70 16.67
N GLY A 4 -3.17 -2.02 17.69
CA GLY A 4 -1.76 -1.68 17.72
C GLY A 4 -1.00 -2.52 16.69
N ILE A 5 -1.03 -2.09 15.43
CA ILE A 5 -0.06 -2.55 14.44
C ILE A 5 1.28 -1.93 14.85
N ARG A 6 2.10 -2.71 15.54
CA ARG A 6 3.43 -2.30 16.00
C ARG A 6 4.38 -2.35 14.79
N PHE A 7 4.30 -1.35 13.92
CA PHE A 7 5.30 -1.10 12.88
C PHE A 7 6.54 -0.53 13.57
N ASP A 8 7.62 -1.30 13.63
CA ASP A 8 8.91 -0.83 14.11
C ASP A 8 9.52 0.13 13.07
N TYR A 9 9.12 1.40 13.11
CA TYR A 9 9.66 2.48 12.26
C TYR A 9 10.90 3.15 12.93
N THR A 10 11.65 2.39 13.72
CA THR A 10 12.88 2.86 14.37
C THR A 10 14.11 2.48 13.57
N SER A 11 14.28 3.06 12.36
CA SER A 11 15.58 3.39 11.75
C SER A 11 15.43 3.78 10.28
N VAL A 12 15.07 5.03 10.03
CA VAL A 12 15.57 5.75 8.84
C VAL A 12 16.09 7.10 9.35
N THR A 13 17.41 7.19 9.46
CA THR A 13 18.15 8.41 9.78
C THR A 13 17.92 9.46 8.69
N MET A 14 17.59 10.68 9.15
CA MET A 14 17.37 11.88 8.34
C MET A 14 18.64 12.33 7.59
N ASP A 15 18.49 12.75 6.32
CA ASP A 15 19.30 13.82 5.74
C ASP A 15 18.44 14.62 4.72
N ARG A 16 18.20 15.88 5.07
CA ARG A 16 17.77 17.03 4.23
C ARG A 16 16.32 17.11 3.73
N GLY A 17 15.55 17.97 4.41
CA GLY A 17 15.17 19.25 3.78
C GLY A 17 13.95 19.29 2.87
N CYS A 18 12.99 18.37 2.98
CA CYS A 18 11.69 18.52 2.30
C CYS A 18 10.60 18.90 3.32
N PRO A 19 9.77 19.93 3.04
CA PRO A 19 8.72 20.36 3.96
C PRO A 19 7.78 19.18 4.21
N MET A 20 7.33 19.03 5.47
CA MET A 20 6.44 17.96 5.90
C MET A 20 5.18 17.90 5.02
N THR A 21 5.20 17.05 4.00
CA THR A 21 3.99 16.57 3.34
C THR A 21 3.29 15.66 4.36
N GLU A 22 1.97 15.76 4.46
CA GLU A 22 1.06 14.96 5.32
C GLU A 22 1.11 13.42 5.07
N ALA A 23 2.19 12.95 4.44
CA ALA A 23 2.52 11.57 4.10
C ALA A 23 3.40 10.86 5.15
N GLN A 24 3.77 11.52 6.25
CA GLN A 24 4.60 10.93 7.31
C GLN A 24 3.82 10.19 8.40
N ASP A 25 2.48 10.22 8.36
CA ASP A 25 1.68 9.45 9.31
C ASP A 25 1.40 8.05 8.74
N PRO A 26 1.99 6.99 9.32
CA PRO A 26 1.82 5.63 8.82
C PRO A 26 0.36 5.19 8.91
N GLU A 27 -0.41 5.64 9.92
CA GLU A 27 -1.82 5.29 10.05
C GLU A 27 -2.64 5.87 8.91
N HIS A 28 -2.36 7.10 8.51
CA HIS A 28 -3.02 7.75 7.38
C HIS A 28 -2.67 7.09 6.04
N LEU A 29 -1.40 6.66 5.87
CA LEU A 29 -0.98 5.86 4.71
C LEU A 29 -1.76 4.54 4.65
N TRP A 30 -1.82 3.80 5.76
CA TRP A 30 -2.54 2.52 5.84
C TRP A 30 -4.05 2.71 5.63
N SER A 31 -4.63 3.78 6.17
CA SER A 31 -6.04 4.13 5.93
C SER A 31 -6.34 4.29 4.44
N ARG A 32 -5.44 4.94 3.68
CA ARG A 32 -5.61 5.12 2.23
C ARG A 32 -5.39 3.82 1.45
N LEU A 33 -4.38 3.04 1.81
CA LEU A 33 -4.08 1.75 1.16
C LEU A 33 -5.16 0.69 1.43
N LEU A 34 -5.75 0.68 2.63
CA LEU A 34 -6.80 -0.26 3.02
C LEU A 34 -8.21 0.31 2.83
N SER A 35 -8.35 1.49 2.21
CA SER A 35 -9.64 2.12 1.90
C SER A 35 -10.48 1.28 0.94
N GLY A 36 -9.84 0.40 0.15
CA GLY A 36 -10.48 -0.36 -0.93
C GLY A 36 -10.83 0.48 -2.16
N GLU A 37 -10.44 1.76 -2.17
CA GLU A 37 -10.68 2.70 -3.26
C GLU A 37 -9.43 2.81 -4.16
N PRO A 38 -9.52 2.47 -5.45
CA PRO A 38 -8.35 2.36 -6.32
C PRO A 38 -7.60 3.68 -6.49
N ASP A 39 -8.30 4.81 -6.60
CA ASP A 39 -7.68 6.14 -6.69
C ASP A 39 -6.86 6.50 -5.44
N ARG A 40 -7.38 6.19 -4.24
CA ARG A 40 -6.69 6.44 -2.98
C ARG A 40 -5.47 5.53 -2.81
N ILE A 41 -5.63 4.26 -3.18
CA ILE A 41 -4.55 3.25 -3.14
C ILE A 41 -3.40 3.70 -4.05
N ARG A 42 -3.71 4.07 -5.30
CA ARG A 42 -2.70 4.53 -6.27
C ARG A 42 -2.04 5.83 -5.83
N GLY A 43 -2.80 6.80 -5.32
CA GLY A 43 -2.25 8.06 -4.82
C GLY A 43 -1.29 7.86 -3.64
N ALA A 44 -1.67 7.00 -2.70
CA ALA A 44 -0.81 6.62 -1.58
C ALA A 44 0.44 5.87 -2.06
N TRP A 45 0.28 4.91 -2.97
CA TRP A 45 1.37 4.12 -3.53
C TRP A 45 2.40 4.94 -4.30
N LYS A 46 1.94 5.89 -5.14
CA LYS A 46 2.82 6.80 -5.89
C LYS A 46 3.58 7.79 -4.99
N SER A 47 3.08 8.04 -3.79
CA SER A 47 3.77 8.87 -2.80
C SER A 47 4.91 8.13 -2.09
N LEU A 48 4.97 6.80 -2.19
CA LEU A 48 6.03 5.98 -1.60
C LEU A 48 7.23 5.85 -2.55
N GLY A 49 8.44 5.84 -1.98
CA GLY A 49 9.65 5.49 -2.73
C GLY A 49 9.70 4.00 -3.10
N ALA A 50 10.54 3.63 -4.07
CA ALA A 50 10.62 2.25 -4.56
C ALA A 50 10.93 1.21 -3.46
N ALA A 51 11.77 1.58 -2.48
CA ALA A 51 12.09 0.73 -1.33
C ALA A 51 10.89 0.57 -0.37
N GLU A 52 10.16 1.65 -0.07
CA GLU A 52 8.93 1.59 0.73
C GLU A 52 7.83 0.82 0.02
N GLN A 53 7.66 1.01 -1.30
CA GLN A 53 6.68 0.27 -2.10
C GLN A 53 6.88 -1.25 -1.94
N GLU A 54 8.09 -1.77 -2.11
CA GLU A 54 8.35 -3.20 -1.93
C GLU A 54 8.03 -3.68 -0.49
N ARG A 55 8.40 -2.88 0.52
CA ARG A 55 8.07 -3.18 1.93
C ARG A 55 6.57 -3.22 2.18
N VAL A 56 5.82 -2.24 1.67
CA VAL A 56 4.37 -2.14 1.81
C VAL A 56 3.69 -3.28 1.04
N ARG A 57 4.15 -3.62 -0.16
CA ARG A 57 3.64 -4.76 -0.94
C ARG A 57 3.74 -6.06 -0.16
N ARG A 58 4.93 -6.35 0.37
CA ARG A 58 5.15 -7.56 1.16
C ARG A 58 4.27 -7.57 2.40
N HIS A 59 4.12 -6.43 3.06
CA HIS A 59 3.23 -6.34 4.21
C HIS A 59 1.77 -6.59 3.86
N LEU A 60 1.27 -6.02 2.75
CA LEU A 60 -0.08 -6.31 2.23
C LEU A 60 -0.27 -7.79 1.90
N GLN A 61 0.75 -8.47 1.36
CA GLN A 61 0.72 -9.92 1.10
C GLN A 61 0.60 -10.70 2.41
N THR A 62 1.46 -10.42 3.40
CA THR A 62 1.37 -11.04 4.72
C THR A 62 0.00 -10.83 5.35
N MET A 63 -0.53 -9.60 5.33
CA MET A 63 -1.86 -9.30 5.85
C MET A 63 -2.98 -10.07 5.15
N ALA A 64 -2.85 -10.34 3.85
CA ALA A 64 -3.87 -11.04 3.06
C ALA A 64 -3.83 -12.56 3.28
N GLU A 65 -2.64 -13.14 3.48
CA GLU A 65 -2.43 -14.59 3.57
C GLU A 65 -2.44 -15.11 5.01
N GLU A 66 -1.99 -14.31 5.98
CA GLU A 66 -1.86 -14.75 7.36
C GLU A 66 -3.23 -14.79 8.07
N PRO A 67 -3.61 -15.92 8.68
CA PRO A 67 -4.93 -16.10 9.30
C PRO A 67 -5.13 -15.29 10.58
N GLY A 68 -4.06 -14.69 11.13
CA GLY A 68 -4.11 -13.81 12.31
C GLY A 68 -4.81 -12.46 12.06
N TRP A 69 -5.07 -12.11 10.80
CA TRP A 69 -5.68 -10.85 10.42
C TRP A 69 -7.21 -10.95 10.32
N GLN A 70 -7.88 -9.87 10.73
CA GLN A 70 -9.34 -9.76 10.64
C GLN A 70 -9.80 -9.94 9.19
N PRO A 71 -10.92 -10.63 8.93
CA PRO A 71 -11.40 -10.89 7.57
C PRO A 71 -11.61 -9.60 6.75
N GLY A 72 -12.02 -8.49 7.40
CA GLY A 72 -12.11 -7.19 6.76
C GLY A 72 -10.76 -6.63 6.31
N GLN A 73 -9.72 -6.79 7.13
CA GLN A 73 -8.36 -6.35 6.81
C GLN A 73 -7.74 -7.21 5.70
N ARG A 74 -7.96 -8.53 5.73
CA ARG A 74 -7.56 -9.45 4.65
C ARG A 74 -8.17 -9.05 3.31
N LYS A 75 -9.49 -8.77 3.31
CA LYS A 75 -10.21 -8.33 2.11
C LYS A 75 -9.67 -6.99 1.59
N ALA A 76 -9.43 -6.03 2.48
CA ALA A 76 -8.87 -4.73 2.12
C ALA A 76 -7.45 -4.86 1.55
N ALA A 77 -6.58 -5.65 2.19
CA ALA A 77 -5.22 -5.90 1.71
C ALA A 77 -5.21 -6.58 0.34
N ARG A 78 -6.11 -7.55 0.12
CA ARG A 78 -6.27 -8.20 -1.19
C ARG A 78 -6.71 -7.21 -2.27
N ALA A 79 -7.68 -6.35 -1.97
CA ALA A 79 -8.15 -5.32 -2.89
C ALA A 79 -7.04 -4.31 -3.23
N ALA A 80 -6.21 -3.95 -2.25
CA ALA A 80 -5.03 -3.11 -2.48
C ALA A 80 -4.03 -3.77 -3.44
N LEU A 81 -3.67 -5.04 -3.19
CA LEU A 81 -2.76 -5.79 -4.06
C LEU A 81 -3.29 -5.92 -5.49
N ASP A 82 -4.59 -6.19 -5.64
CA ASP A 82 -5.25 -6.29 -6.95
C ASP A 82 -5.18 -4.97 -7.71
N CYS A 83 -5.47 -3.85 -7.02
CA CYS A 83 -5.38 -2.51 -7.62
C CYS A 83 -3.95 -2.17 -8.06
N LEU A 84 -2.95 -2.51 -7.25
CA LEU A 84 -1.54 -2.29 -7.57
C LEU A 84 -1.06 -3.18 -8.73
N GLN A 85 -1.56 -4.41 -8.80
CA GLN A 85 -1.30 -5.30 -9.91
C GLN A 85 -1.95 -4.76 -11.19
N ALA A 86 -3.18 -4.28 -11.14
CA ALA A 86 -3.87 -3.66 -12.26
C ALA A 86 -3.27 -2.32 -12.71
N ASP A 87 -2.62 -1.55 -11.83
CA ASP A 87 -1.86 -0.35 -12.23
C ASP A 87 -0.57 -0.72 -12.98
N ARG A 88 0.09 -1.80 -12.54
CA ARG A 88 1.25 -2.37 -13.25
C ARG A 88 0.85 -2.99 -14.59
N ASP A 89 -0.26 -3.73 -14.63
CA ASP A 89 -0.78 -4.39 -15.82
C ASP A 89 -1.47 -3.39 -16.76
N GLY A 90 -2.06 -2.30 -16.24
CA GLY A 90 -2.61 -1.21 -17.04
C GLY A 90 -1.55 -0.33 -17.72
N GLN A 91 -0.26 -0.49 -17.39
CA GLN A 91 0.86 -0.02 -18.21
C GLN A 91 1.26 -1.02 -19.32
N ALA A 92 0.75 -2.26 -19.27
CA ALA A 92 0.69 -3.15 -20.42
C ALA A 92 -0.63 -2.84 -21.16
N GLU A 93 -0.50 -2.12 -22.27
CA GLU A 93 -1.58 -1.87 -23.22
C GLU A 93 -2.48 -3.13 -23.37
N PRO A 94 -3.81 -3.00 -23.26
CA PRO A 94 -4.70 -4.12 -23.56
C PRO A 94 -4.52 -4.41 -25.04
N ASP A 95 -3.89 -5.55 -25.37
CA ASP A 95 -3.79 -6.05 -26.74
C ASP A 95 -5.18 -5.97 -27.39
N PRO A 96 -5.39 -5.04 -28.33
CA PRO A 96 -6.68 -4.88 -28.98
C PRO A 96 -6.57 -5.59 -30.33
N LYS A 97 -6.20 -6.87 -30.36
CA LYS A 97 -6.44 -7.75 -31.51
C LYS A 97 -5.98 -9.18 -31.22
N ARG A 98 -6.95 -10.05 -30.96
CA ARG A 98 -6.92 -11.33 -31.69
C ARG A 98 -8.29 -11.69 -32.29
N PRO A 99 -8.38 -11.77 -33.63
CA PRO A 99 -9.56 -12.28 -34.34
C PRO A 99 -9.74 -13.79 -34.14
#